data_AF-A0A928AIT8-F1
#
_entry.id   AF-A0A928AIT8-F1
#
_cell.length_a   1.000
_cell.length_b   1.000
_cell.length_c   1.000
_cell.angle_alpha   90.00
_cell.angle_beta   90.00
_cell.angle_gamma   90.00
#
_symmetry.space_group_name_H-M   'P 1'
#
loop_
_entity.id
_entity.type
_entity.pdbx_description
1 polymer ?
#
loop_
_entity_poly.entity_id
_entity_poly.type
_entity_poly.pdbx_seq_one_letter_code
_entity_poly.pdbx_strand_id
1 'polypeptide(L)'
;MKNIKALFLLSVLFLAAACSEDTEMNTYPARNDEAFFAKSAYSYAVSGDLEDAYTIPVQRANAKGDVSVPVILTAANPDQEFAFSAPATVDFVDGSLTSTVKVSFDRSQFTVGEENVVTVSFPTPTQLPYAAECKLTVVRDYTWVKWGQGTYFSPCLSTLYGGDVTWTQVIERAEEDQNRYRLPDFYHNAGKSYSVAGYHLSFIWDGGSAITFVAPMEDGGAWVDTGFLHPSYGMISLFLDPDPTWTYYSDADKTFTFDYAPYVSLGQLMGWMDDTFTLE
;
A
#
# COMPACT_ATOMS: atom_id res chain seq x y z
N MET A 1 -17.09 52.18 -52.44
CA MET A 1 -16.67 51.31 -51.32
C MET A 1 -15.44 51.97 -50.68
N LYS A 2 -15.66 52.94 -49.79
CA LYS A 2 -15.42 52.90 -48.33
C LYS A 2 -13.93 52.78 -47.91
N ASN A 3 -13.32 53.97 -47.82
CA ASN A 3 -12.58 54.54 -46.68
C ASN A 3 -11.32 53.86 -46.13
N ILE A 4 -10.20 54.54 -46.36
CA ILE A 4 -8.98 54.57 -45.55
C ILE A 4 -9.29 55.15 -44.15
N LYS A 5 -8.84 54.47 -43.09
CA LYS A 5 -8.61 54.96 -41.72
C LYS A 5 -7.33 54.24 -41.24
N ALA A 6 -6.17 54.90 -41.14
CA ALA A 6 -5.70 55.72 -40.03
C ALA A 6 -5.56 54.99 -38.68
N LEU A 7 -4.30 54.96 -38.21
CA LEU A 7 -3.83 55.26 -36.84
C LEU A 7 -3.53 54.11 -35.85
N PHE A 8 -2.26 54.11 -35.42
CA PHE A 8 -1.67 53.72 -34.12
C PHE A 8 -2.21 52.50 -33.36
N LEU A 9 -1.32 51.55 -33.04
CA LEU A 9 -0.89 51.35 -31.65
C LEU A 9 0.43 50.54 -31.59
N LEU A 10 1.50 51.23 -31.21
CA LEU A 10 2.74 50.64 -30.72
C LEU A 10 2.41 49.90 -29.40
N SER A 11 2.54 48.58 -29.38
CA SER A 11 2.42 47.80 -28.15
C SER A 11 3.49 46.71 -28.12
N VAL A 12 4.63 47.09 -27.55
CA VAL A 12 5.49 46.33 -26.65
C VAL A 12 5.64 44.84 -26.99
N LEU A 13 6.76 44.52 -27.65
CA LEU A 13 7.41 43.22 -27.47
C LEU A 13 7.64 43.04 -25.97
N PHE A 14 6.76 42.28 -25.31
CA PHE A 14 7.14 41.58 -24.11
C PHE A 14 8.11 40.49 -24.56
N LEU A 15 9.41 40.79 -24.45
CA LEU A 15 10.38 39.75 -24.17
C LEU A 15 9.91 39.09 -22.88
N ALA A 16 9.21 37.97 -23.02
CA ALA A 16 9.29 36.93 -22.01
C ALA A 16 10.77 36.55 -21.99
N ALA A 17 11.51 37.15 -21.06
CA ALA A 17 12.61 36.47 -20.42
C ALA A 17 12.00 35.15 -19.95
N ALA A 18 12.15 34.10 -20.76
CA ALA A 18 12.12 32.76 -20.22
C ALA A 18 13.12 32.82 -19.08
N CYS A 19 12.63 32.65 -17.85
CA CYS A 19 13.49 32.34 -16.73
C CYS A 19 14.32 31.15 -17.19
N SER A 20 15.56 31.42 -17.59
CA SER A 20 16.64 30.47 -17.48
C SER A 20 16.78 30.25 -15.98
N GLU A 21 15.94 29.37 -15.43
CA GLU A 21 16.41 28.54 -14.34
C GLU A 21 17.32 27.48 -14.97
N ASP A 22 18.41 27.98 -15.56
CA ASP A 22 19.70 27.33 -15.44
C ASP A 22 20.02 27.44 -13.94
N THR A 23 19.35 26.58 -13.16
CA THR A 23 19.93 26.16 -11.92
C THR A 23 21.17 25.44 -12.37
N GLU A 24 22.30 26.16 -12.36
CA GLU A 24 23.63 25.59 -12.32
C GLU A 24 23.67 24.70 -11.07
N MET A 25 23.02 23.54 -11.15
CA MET A 25 23.28 22.41 -10.30
C MET A 25 24.71 22.08 -10.66
N ASN A 26 25.65 22.52 -9.81
CA ASN A 26 27.07 22.23 -9.94
C ASN A 26 27.19 20.81 -10.48
N THR A 27 27.59 20.69 -11.76
CA THR A 27 27.63 19.41 -12.44
C THR A 27 28.83 18.71 -11.85
N TYR A 28 28.65 18.01 -10.74
CA TYR A 28 29.69 17.15 -10.22
C TYR A 28 29.99 16.12 -11.32
N PRO A 29 31.27 15.83 -11.60
CA PRO A 29 31.64 14.86 -12.62
C PRO A 29 31.07 13.48 -12.25
N ALA A 30 29.91 13.16 -12.82
CA ALA A 30 29.19 11.92 -12.57
C ALA A 30 30.06 10.72 -12.91
N ARG A 31 30.31 9.89 -11.90
CA ARG A 31 31.08 8.65 -12.06
C ARG A 31 30.17 7.54 -12.57
N ASN A 32 30.74 6.59 -13.31
CA ASN A 32 29.97 5.47 -13.82
C ASN A 32 29.64 4.43 -12.74
N ASP A 33 30.42 4.34 -11.66
CA ASP A 33 30.22 3.45 -10.52
C ASP A 33 29.36 4.06 -9.40
N GLU A 34 28.80 5.25 -9.61
CA GLU A 34 27.92 5.92 -8.67
C GLU A 34 26.49 5.39 -8.82
N ALA A 35 26.19 4.29 -8.12
CA ALA A 35 24.86 3.69 -8.06
C ALA A 35 24.01 4.26 -6.92
N PHE A 36 22.70 4.37 -7.14
CA PHE A 36 21.76 4.89 -6.16
C PHE A 36 20.34 4.32 -6.37
N PHE A 37 19.53 4.37 -5.31
CA PHE A 37 18.13 3.97 -5.32
C PHE A 37 17.21 5.17 -5.60
N ALA A 38 16.15 4.95 -6.38
CA ALA A 38 15.14 5.98 -6.65
C ALA A 38 14.19 6.23 -5.45
N LYS A 39 14.13 5.28 -4.50
CA LYS A 39 13.34 5.36 -3.28
C LYS A 39 14.17 4.88 -2.11
N SER A 40 13.93 5.48 -0.94
CA SER A 40 14.57 5.10 0.32
C SER A 40 13.94 3.87 0.97
N ALA A 41 12.73 3.47 0.57
CA ALA A 41 12.03 2.32 1.14
C ALA A 41 11.13 1.60 0.12
N TYR A 42 11.04 0.29 0.30
CA TYR A 42 10.15 -0.64 -0.40
C TYR A 42 9.48 -1.55 0.63
N SER A 43 8.26 -1.99 0.33
CA SER A 43 7.51 -2.95 1.15
C SER A 43 6.98 -4.07 0.25
N TYR A 44 7.01 -5.30 0.77
CA TYR A 44 6.56 -6.49 0.07
C TYR A 44 5.81 -7.43 1.03
N ALA A 45 4.49 -7.54 0.85
CA ALA A 45 3.69 -8.57 1.50
C ALA A 45 3.73 -9.83 0.61
N VAL A 46 4.37 -10.89 1.09
CA VAL A 46 4.55 -12.13 0.33
C VAL A 46 3.51 -13.16 0.76
N SER A 47 2.65 -13.55 -0.18
CA SER A 47 1.65 -14.61 -0.07
C SER A 47 2.11 -15.91 -0.74
N GLY A 48 1.37 -17.00 -0.58
CA GLY A 48 1.70 -18.33 -1.09
C GLY A 48 1.99 -18.42 -2.60
N ASP A 49 1.40 -17.52 -3.39
CA ASP A 49 1.48 -17.45 -4.85
C ASP A 49 2.57 -16.50 -5.38
N LEU A 50 3.14 -15.69 -4.51
CA LEU A 50 4.17 -14.71 -4.86
C LEU A 50 5.58 -15.29 -4.74
N GLU A 51 6.53 -14.74 -5.50
CA GLU A 51 7.93 -15.19 -5.46
C GLU A 51 8.59 -14.81 -4.13
N ASP A 52 9.48 -15.67 -3.64
CA ASP A 52 10.39 -15.40 -2.52
C ASP A 52 11.53 -14.44 -2.85
N ALA A 53 11.21 -13.38 -3.58
CA ALA A 53 12.15 -12.35 -3.96
C ALA A 53 11.46 -11.02 -4.31
N TYR A 54 12.16 -9.93 -4.04
CA TYR A 54 11.79 -8.59 -4.47
C TYR A 54 12.89 -7.98 -5.33
N THR A 55 12.51 -7.35 -6.45
CA THR A 55 13.45 -6.71 -7.37
C THR A 55 13.46 -5.21 -7.16
N ILE A 56 14.58 -4.70 -6.64
CA ILE A 56 14.77 -3.27 -6.36
C ILE A 56 15.40 -2.60 -7.59
N PRO A 57 14.79 -1.54 -8.15
CA PRO A 57 15.38 -0.79 -9.24
C PRO A 57 16.54 0.07 -8.74
N VAL A 58 17.62 0.08 -9.52
CA VAL A 58 18.84 0.82 -9.23
C VAL A 58 19.20 1.69 -10.44
N GLN A 59 19.69 2.88 -10.16
CA GLN A 59 20.17 3.82 -11.16
C GLN A 59 21.66 4.10 -10.97
N ARG A 60 22.31 4.62 -12.00
CA ARG A 60 23.67 5.17 -11.91
C ARG A 60 23.76 6.57 -12.49
N ALA A 61 24.73 7.36 -12.03
CA ALA A 61 24.87 8.75 -12.43
C ALA A 61 25.38 8.93 -13.87
N ASN A 62 26.10 7.94 -14.42
CA ASN A 62 26.70 8.02 -15.76
C ASN A 62 26.61 6.70 -16.51
N ALA A 63 26.06 6.72 -17.72
CA ALA A 63 25.84 5.56 -18.58
C ALA A 63 27.11 5.02 -19.26
N LYS A 64 28.27 5.64 -19.07
CA LYS A 64 29.48 5.32 -19.82
C LYS A 64 30.25 4.14 -19.22
N GLY A 65 30.53 3.16 -20.06
CA GLY A 65 31.30 1.95 -19.75
C GLY A 65 30.50 0.92 -18.96
N ASP A 66 30.92 -0.33 -19.10
CA ASP A 66 30.47 -1.41 -18.23
C ASP A 66 31.04 -1.23 -16.82
N VAL A 67 30.25 -1.53 -15.80
CA VAL A 67 30.69 -1.47 -14.40
C VAL A 67 29.89 -2.41 -13.52
N SER A 68 30.56 -3.00 -12.52
CA SER A 68 29.95 -3.78 -11.45
C SER A 68 30.11 -3.02 -10.14
N VAL A 69 29.00 -2.66 -9.50
CA VAL A 69 29.00 -1.93 -8.23
C VAL A 69 28.72 -2.90 -7.09
N PRO A 70 29.54 -2.95 -6.01
CA PRO A 70 29.31 -3.83 -4.87
C PRO A 70 27.99 -3.54 -4.16
N VAL A 71 27.32 -4.59 -3.70
CA VAL A 71 26.08 -4.51 -2.92
C VAL A 71 26.34 -5.08 -1.53
N ILE A 72 25.88 -4.37 -0.51
CA ILE A 72 25.86 -4.84 0.87
C ILE A 72 24.40 -5.02 1.29
N LEU A 73 24.13 -6.12 1.98
CA LEU A 73 22.85 -6.41 2.59
C LEU A 73 23.05 -6.54 4.10
N THR A 74 22.27 -5.78 4.87
CA THR A 74 22.33 -5.79 6.33
C THR A 74 20.93 -6.03 6.88
N ALA A 75 20.73 -7.15 7.58
CA ALA A 75 19.47 -7.39 8.29
C ALA A 75 19.36 -6.49 9.51
N ALA A 76 18.17 -5.93 9.76
CA ALA A 76 17.91 -5.12 10.95
C ALA A 76 17.96 -5.98 12.22
N ASN A 77 17.48 -7.23 12.13
CA ASN A 77 17.62 -8.24 13.17
C ASN A 77 18.75 -9.22 12.79
N PRO A 78 19.82 -9.35 13.60
CA PRO A 78 20.92 -10.30 13.34
C PRO A 78 20.46 -11.75 13.21
N ASP A 79 19.38 -12.15 13.91
CA ASP A 79 18.84 -13.51 13.83
C ASP A 79 18.23 -13.82 12.45
N GLN A 80 17.95 -12.79 11.65
CA GLN A 80 17.37 -12.88 10.31
C GLN A 80 18.41 -12.70 9.19
N GLU A 81 19.70 -12.57 9.52
CA GLU A 81 20.76 -12.33 8.52
C GLU A 81 20.82 -13.42 7.45
N PHE A 82 20.59 -14.68 7.84
CA PHE A 82 20.58 -15.83 6.92
C PHE A 82 19.26 -16.02 6.17
N ALA A 83 18.22 -15.28 6.54
CA ALA A 83 16.92 -15.37 5.89
C ALA A 83 16.87 -14.59 4.57
N PHE A 84 17.86 -13.72 4.30
CA PHE A 84 17.92 -12.90 3.09
C PHE A 84 19.21 -13.11 2.31
N SER A 85 19.14 -12.91 1.00
CA SER A 85 20.31 -12.92 0.12
C SER A 85 20.14 -11.91 -1.02
N ALA A 86 21.26 -11.38 -1.50
CA ALA A 86 21.32 -10.52 -2.67
C ALA A 86 22.60 -10.83 -3.48
N PRO A 87 22.63 -10.51 -4.78
CA PRO A 87 23.86 -10.51 -5.55
C PRO A 87 24.94 -9.64 -4.88
N ALA A 88 26.19 -10.09 -4.90
CA ALA A 88 27.31 -9.32 -4.33
C ALA A 88 27.62 -8.04 -5.13
N THR A 89 27.17 -7.97 -6.37
CA THR A 89 27.32 -6.81 -7.26
C THR A 89 26.04 -6.58 -8.06
N VAL A 90 25.86 -5.34 -8.50
CA VAL A 90 24.91 -4.97 -9.54
C VAL A 90 25.69 -4.52 -10.78
N ASP A 91 25.37 -5.11 -11.92
CA ASP A 91 26.06 -4.84 -13.18
C ASP A 91 25.28 -3.83 -14.00
N PHE A 92 26.01 -2.86 -14.56
CA PHE A 92 25.49 -1.92 -15.55
C PHE A 92 26.27 -2.07 -16.84
N VAL A 93 25.54 -2.21 -17.94
CA VAL A 93 26.09 -2.29 -19.30
C VAL A 93 26.26 -0.87 -19.86
N ASP A 94 27.28 -0.64 -20.68
CA ASP A 94 27.50 0.61 -21.42
C ASP A 94 26.22 1.09 -22.12
N GLY A 95 25.95 2.39 -21.98
CA GLY A 95 24.73 3.03 -22.47
C GLY A 95 23.50 2.88 -21.57
N SER A 96 23.50 2.01 -20.54
CA SER A 96 22.37 1.89 -19.61
C SER A 96 22.53 2.78 -18.37
N LEU A 97 21.45 3.42 -17.91
CA LEU A 97 21.41 4.14 -16.61
C LEU A 97 20.76 3.31 -15.51
N THR A 98 20.22 2.14 -15.82
CA THR A 98 19.37 1.36 -14.91
C THR A 98 19.81 -0.09 -14.83
N SER A 99 19.67 -0.66 -13.64
CA SER A 99 19.84 -2.08 -13.36
C SER A 99 18.93 -2.47 -12.19
N THR A 100 19.09 -3.67 -11.64
CA THR A 100 18.25 -4.16 -10.55
C THR A 100 19.04 -5.02 -9.57
N VAL A 101 18.70 -4.91 -8.27
CA VAL A 101 19.14 -5.85 -7.24
C VAL A 101 17.95 -6.74 -6.88
N LYS A 102 18.07 -8.05 -7.11
CA LYS A 102 17.08 -9.04 -6.70
C LYS A 102 17.41 -9.55 -5.30
N VAL A 103 16.66 -9.11 -4.29
CA VAL A 103 16.78 -9.62 -2.93
C VAL A 103 15.87 -10.84 -2.80
N SER A 104 16.44 -12.00 -2.52
CA SER A 104 15.70 -13.25 -2.27
C SER A 104 15.66 -13.55 -0.78
N PHE A 105 14.67 -14.30 -0.33
CA PHE A 105 14.52 -14.62 1.10
C PHE A 105 13.92 -16.01 1.32
N ASP A 106 14.16 -16.60 2.50
CA ASP A 106 13.51 -17.83 2.93
C ASP A 106 12.30 -17.50 3.80
N ARG A 107 11.09 -17.50 3.21
CA ARG A 107 9.85 -17.19 3.93
C ARG A 107 9.59 -18.11 5.12
N SER A 108 10.17 -19.32 5.15
CA SER A 108 9.94 -20.27 6.25
C SER A 108 10.59 -19.79 7.56
N GLN A 109 11.57 -18.88 7.47
CA GLN A 109 12.21 -18.24 8.62
C GLN A 109 11.43 -17.03 9.15
N PHE A 110 10.38 -16.58 8.45
CA PHE A 110 9.57 -15.44 8.89
C PHE A 110 8.38 -15.89 9.70
N THR A 111 8.17 -15.21 10.83
CA THR A 111 6.90 -15.23 11.54
C THR A 111 5.83 -14.57 10.67
N VAL A 112 4.68 -15.21 10.56
CA VAL A 112 3.55 -14.67 9.79
C VAL A 112 3.06 -13.37 10.43
N GLY A 113 2.84 -12.34 9.61
CA GLY A 113 2.38 -11.02 10.02
C GLY A 113 3.45 -10.11 10.65
N GLU A 114 4.69 -10.56 10.82
CA GLU A 114 5.78 -9.74 11.34
C GLU A 114 6.58 -9.08 10.20
N GLU A 115 7.06 -7.86 10.46
CA GLU A 115 7.95 -7.13 9.55
C GLU A 115 9.38 -7.67 9.64
N ASN A 116 9.95 -8.04 8.50
CA ASN A 116 11.34 -8.46 8.35
C ASN A 116 12.07 -7.41 7.52
N VAL A 117 13.00 -6.68 8.12
CA VAL A 117 13.60 -5.49 7.50
C VAL A 117 15.06 -5.74 7.16
N VAL A 118 15.43 -5.45 5.91
CA VAL A 118 16.82 -5.41 5.45
C VAL A 118 17.16 -4.06 4.84
N THR A 119 18.40 -3.63 5.02
CA THR A 119 18.97 -2.48 4.33
C THR A 119 19.86 -2.98 3.20
N VAL A 120 19.60 -2.52 1.98
CA VAL A 120 20.48 -2.71 0.81
C VAL A 120 21.27 -1.42 0.62
N SER A 121 22.60 -1.51 0.50
CA SER A 121 23.44 -0.34 0.32
C SER A 121 24.57 -0.54 -0.68
N PHE A 122 25.03 0.58 -1.25
CA PHE A 122 26.22 0.66 -2.07
C PHE A 122 27.35 1.29 -1.22
N PRO A 123 28.48 0.60 -1.00
CA PRO A 123 29.59 1.15 -0.24
C PRO A 123 30.38 2.22 -1.02
N THR A 124 30.18 2.31 -2.34
CA THR A 124 30.84 3.29 -3.19
C THR A 124 30.37 4.69 -2.82
N PRO A 125 31.27 5.64 -2.51
CA PRO A 125 30.89 7.01 -2.23
C PRO A 125 30.13 7.64 -3.39
N THR A 126 28.94 8.17 -3.09
CA THR A 126 28.10 8.95 -4.01
C THR A 126 27.96 10.38 -3.49
N GLN A 127 27.73 11.32 -4.40
CA GLN A 127 27.29 12.68 -4.05
C GLN A 127 25.83 12.75 -3.61
N LEU A 128 25.08 11.64 -3.71
CA LEU A 128 23.72 11.46 -3.23
C LEU A 128 23.69 10.52 -2.01
N PRO A 129 24.26 10.92 -0.85
CA PRO A 129 24.41 10.02 0.30
C PRO A 129 23.07 9.45 0.79
N TYR A 130 21.97 10.18 0.63
CA TYR A 130 20.62 9.75 1.00
C TYR A 130 19.99 8.71 0.05
N ALA A 131 20.66 8.40 -1.05
CA ALA A 131 20.19 7.45 -2.06
C ALA A 131 21.15 6.24 -2.21
N ALA A 132 22.21 6.18 -1.40
CA ALA A 132 23.17 5.07 -1.39
C ALA A 132 22.62 3.81 -0.70
N GLU A 133 21.55 3.96 0.08
CA GLU A 133 20.89 2.88 0.80
C GLU A 133 19.37 2.93 0.61
N CYS A 134 18.73 1.76 0.70
CA CYS A 134 17.29 1.66 0.81
C CYS A 134 16.91 0.54 1.78
N LYS A 135 15.73 0.67 2.38
CA LYS A 135 15.12 -0.37 3.21
C LYS A 135 14.15 -1.20 2.38
N LEU A 136 14.18 -2.51 2.57
CA LEU A 136 13.14 -3.43 2.12
C LEU A 136 12.51 -4.05 3.36
N THR A 137 11.21 -3.83 3.53
CA THR A 137 10.38 -4.51 4.52
C THR A 137 9.64 -5.65 3.84
N VAL A 138 9.83 -6.88 4.32
CA VAL A 138 9.08 -8.06 3.86
C VAL A 138 8.18 -8.55 4.99
N VAL A 139 6.90 -8.69 4.71
CA VAL A 139 5.92 -9.29 5.62
C VAL A 139 5.44 -10.57 4.99
N ARG A 140 5.59 -11.69 5.71
CA ARG A 140 4.93 -12.94 5.32
C ARG A 140 3.44 -12.80 5.64
N ASP A 141 2.60 -12.75 4.62
CA ASP A 141 1.15 -12.72 4.81
C ASP A 141 0.65 -14.09 5.32
N TYR A 142 -0.54 -14.09 5.91
CA TYR A 142 -1.24 -15.31 6.31
C TYR A 142 -1.66 -16.12 5.09
N THR A 143 -1.72 -17.43 5.27
CA THR A 143 -2.32 -18.31 4.28
C THR A 143 -3.82 -18.33 4.54
N TRP A 144 -4.58 -17.64 3.68
CA TRP A 144 -6.01 -17.49 3.84
C TRP A 144 -6.76 -18.60 3.11
N VAL A 145 -7.60 -19.33 3.83
CA VAL A 145 -8.45 -20.38 3.27
C VAL A 145 -9.92 -20.01 3.42
N LYS A 146 -10.73 -20.31 2.39
CA LYS A 146 -12.17 -20.15 2.47
C LYS A 146 -12.70 -20.96 3.67
N TRP A 147 -13.28 -20.26 4.63
CA TRP A 147 -13.91 -20.87 5.80
C TRP A 147 -15.41 -21.02 5.61
N GLY A 148 -16.04 -20.03 4.99
CA GLY A 148 -17.46 -20.01 4.75
C GLY A 148 -17.87 -18.94 3.74
N GLN A 149 -19.17 -18.71 3.65
CA GLN A 149 -19.77 -17.65 2.86
C GLN A 149 -21.08 -17.22 3.51
N GLY A 150 -21.54 -16.03 3.16
CA GLY A 150 -22.75 -15.48 3.72
C GLY A 150 -23.26 -14.28 2.94
N THR A 151 -24.29 -13.65 3.47
CA THR A 151 -24.81 -12.39 2.94
C THR A 151 -24.30 -11.24 3.78
N TYR A 152 -23.67 -10.27 3.13
CA TYR A 152 -23.28 -9.02 3.74
C TYR A 152 -24.32 -7.93 3.43
N PHE A 153 -24.63 -7.07 4.39
CA PHE A 153 -25.47 -5.90 4.25
C PHE A 153 -24.74 -4.66 4.76
N SER A 154 -24.76 -3.59 3.97
CA SER A 154 -24.16 -2.30 4.35
C SER A 154 -25.14 -1.14 4.30
N PRO A 155 -25.58 -0.56 5.44
CA PRO A 155 -26.38 0.67 5.45
C PRO A 155 -25.64 1.89 4.89
N CYS A 156 -24.30 1.96 5.00
CA CYS A 156 -23.52 3.05 4.41
C CYS A 156 -23.69 3.06 2.89
N LEU A 157 -23.40 1.93 2.23
CA LEU A 157 -23.58 1.81 0.78
C LEU A 157 -25.06 1.95 0.39
N SER A 158 -25.97 1.42 1.20
CA SER A 158 -27.41 1.55 0.94
C SER A 158 -27.85 3.01 0.88
N THR A 159 -27.33 3.84 1.79
CA THR A 159 -27.64 5.27 1.80
C THR A 159 -27.01 6.00 0.62
N LEU A 160 -25.77 5.67 0.25
CA LEU A 160 -25.08 6.27 -0.89
C LEU A 160 -25.74 5.94 -2.24
N TYR A 161 -26.35 4.75 -2.36
CA TYR A 161 -26.98 4.27 -3.59
C TYR A 161 -28.51 4.35 -3.61
N GLY A 162 -29.16 4.74 -2.52
CA GLY A 162 -30.60 4.97 -2.45
C GLY A 162 -31.45 3.68 -2.46
N GLY A 163 -30.94 2.59 -1.88
CA GLY A 163 -31.65 1.32 -1.74
C GLY A 163 -30.76 0.25 -1.12
N ASP A 164 -31.35 -0.84 -0.62
CA ASP A 164 -30.59 -1.88 0.10
C ASP A 164 -29.44 -2.44 -0.74
N VAL A 165 -28.24 -2.39 -0.17
CA VAL A 165 -27.02 -2.96 -0.74
C VAL A 165 -26.62 -4.17 0.07
N THR A 166 -26.82 -5.33 -0.54
CA THR A 166 -26.37 -6.63 -0.05
C THR A 166 -25.55 -7.35 -1.11
N TRP A 167 -24.65 -8.23 -0.67
CA TRP A 167 -23.88 -9.08 -1.58
C TRP A 167 -23.49 -10.40 -0.91
N THR A 168 -23.17 -11.40 -1.73
CA THR A 168 -22.55 -12.64 -1.25
C THR A 168 -21.10 -12.35 -0.90
N GLN A 169 -20.72 -12.61 0.35
CA GLN A 169 -19.38 -12.38 0.85
C GLN A 169 -18.76 -13.70 1.31
N VAL A 170 -17.54 -13.98 0.83
CA VAL A 170 -16.72 -15.07 1.39
C VAL A 170 -16.12 -14.60 2.69
N ILE A 171 -16.00 -15.51 3.67
CA ILE A 171 -15.18 -15.31 4.85
C ILE A 171 -14.01 -16.30 4.79
N GLU A 172 -12.81 -15.79 4.98
CA GLU A 172 -11.58 -16.56 5.01
C GLU A 172 -11.06 -16.63 6.44
N ARG A 173 -10.38 -17.73 6.74
CA ARG A 173 -9.67 -17.93 8.00
C ARG A 173 -8.20 -18.18 7.70
N ALA A 174 -7.32 -17.66 8.53
CA ALA A 174 -5.90 -17.96 8.42
C ALA A 174 -5.62 -19.43 8.79
N GLU A 175 -4.73 -20.10 8.06
CA GLU A 175 -4.27 -21.45 8.42
C GLU A 175 -3.40 -21.41 9.69
N GLU A 176 -2.60 -20.36 9.83
CA GLU A 176 -1.64 -20.21 10.93
C GLU A 176 -2.28 -19.72 12.24
N ASP A 177 -3.47 -19.10 12.18
CA ASP A 177 -4.22 -18.60 13.34
C ASP A 177 -5.72 -18.87 13.16
N GLN A 178 -6.22 -19.90 13.86
CA GLN A 178 -7.62 -20.35 13.72
C GLN A 178 -8.65 -19.37 14.29
N ASN A 179 -8.23 -18.32 14.99
CA ASN A 179 -9.13 -17.28 15.46
C ASN A 179 -9.12 -16.06 14.55
N ARG A 180 -8.27 -16.03 13.52
CA ARG A 180 -8.12 -14.88 12.63
C ARG A 180 -8.89 -15.06 11.34
N TYR A 181 -9.78 -14.11 11.10
CA TYR A 181 -10.68 -14.11 9.96
C TYR A 181 -10.55 -12.82 9.15
N ARG A 182 -10.93 -12.89 7.88
CA ARG A 182 -11.13 -11.70 7.06
C ARG A 182 -12.30 -11.86 6.10
N LEU A 183 -12.91 -10.72 5.76
CA LEU A 183 -13.77 -10.57 4.60
C LEU A 183 -12.92 -9.98 3.47
N PRO A 184 -12.42 -10.79 2.53
CA PRO A 184 -11.59 -10.31 1.43
C PRO A 184 -12.40 -9.40 0.49
N ASP A 185 -11.71 -8.50 -0.19
CA ASP A 185 -12.27 -7.53 -1.15
C ASP A 185 -13.56 -6.83 -0.66
N PHE A 186 -13.51 -6.35 0.57
CA PHE A 186 -14.60 -5.92 1.42
C PHE A 186 -15.76 -5.18 0.71
N TYR A 187 -15.75 -3.84 0.59
CA TYR A 187 -16.82 -3.12 -0.14
C TYR A 187 -16.70 -3.29 -1.66
N HIS A 188 -15.59 -3.82 -2.16
CA HIS A 188 -15.43 -4.15 -3.57
C HIS A 188 -16.42 -5.22 -4.05
N ASN A 189 -16.66 -6.24 -3.22
CA ASN A 189 -17.57 -7.33 -3.53
C ASN A 189 -19.04 -6.91 -3.63
N ALA A 190 -19.40 -5.70 -3.16
CA ALA A 190 -20.73 -5.13 -3.41
C ALA A 190 -20.98 -4.86 -4.91
N GLY A 191 -19.94 -4.90 -5.75
CA GLY A 191 -20.06 -4.75 -7.20
C GLY A 191 -20.52 -3.36 -7.64
N LYS A 192 -20.36 -2.37 -6.77
CA LYS A 192 -20.75 -0.98 -7.02
C LYS A 192 -19.62 -0.23 -7.72
N SER A 193 -20.01 0.80 -8.48
CA SER A 193 -19.08 1.76 -9.07
C SER A 193 -18.19 2.38 -8.00
N TYR A 194 -16.98 2.81 -8.37
CA TYR A 194 -16.01 3.45 -7.46
C TYR A 194 -15.42 2.55 -6.37
N SER A 195 -15.60 1.23 -6.45
CA SER A 195 -14.90 0.31 -5.58
C SER A 195 -13.59 -0.20 -6.20
N VAL A 196 -12.60 -0.49 -5.36
CA VAL A 196 -11.29 -1.04 -5.71
C VAL A 196 -10.99 -2.26 -4.84
N ALA A 197 -10.44 -3.31 -5.45
CA ALA A 197 -10.04 -4.54 -4.76
C ALA A 197 -8.81 -4.32 -3.85
N GLY A 198 -8.49 -5.32 -3.02
CA GLY A 198 -7.31 -5.34 -2.16
C GLY A 198 -7.53 -4.75 -0.75
N TYR A 199 -8.77 -4.42 -0.40
CA TYR A 199 -9.15 -3.95 0.93
C TYR A 199 -9.95 -5.04 1.65
N HIS A 200 -9.63 -5.30 2.92
CA HIS A 200 -10.18 -6.43 3.68
C HIS A 200 -10.63 -5.96 5.06
N LEU A 201 -11.76 -6.47 5.54
CA LEU A 201 -12.11 -6.35 6.96
C LEU A 201 -11.53 -7.55 7.70
N SER A 202 -10.54 -7.35 8.57
CA SER A 202 -9.88 -8.41 9.33
C SER A 202 -10.17 -8.31 10.82
N PHE A 203 -10.48 -9.43 11.44
CA PHE A 203 -10.86 -9.51 12.85
C PHE A 203 -10.48 -10.85 13.48
N ILE A 204 -10.47 -10.88 14.81
CA ILE A 204 -10.27 -12.06 15.63
C ILE A 204 -11.62 -12.47 16.21
N TRP A 205 -11.92 -13.75 16.14
CA TRP A 205 -13.12 -14.38 16.67
C TRP A 205 -12.80 -15.78 17.18
N ASP A 206 -13.11 -16.06 18.45
CA ASP A 206 -12.80 -17.33 19.12
C ASP A 206 -13.97 -18.32 19.13
N GLY A 207 -15.06 -18.00 18.42
CA GLY A 207 -16.32 -18.74 18.44
C GLY A 207 -17.34 -18.22 19.46
N GLY A 208 -16.96 -17.25 20.31
CA GLY A 208 -17.85 -16.58 21.24
C GLY A 208 -18.66 -15.46 20.61
N SER A 209 -19.30 -14.62 21.43
CA SER A 209 -20.01 -13.43 20.95
C SER A 209 -19.08 -12.24 20.68
N ALA A 210 -17.91 -12.19 21.31
CA ALA A 210 -17.00 -11.06 21.18
C ALA A 210 -16.17 -11.16 19.89
N ILE A 211 -15.90 -10.01 19.28
CA ILE A 211 -15.02 -9.85 18.13
C ILE A 211 -14.00 -8.77 18.49
N THR A 212 -12.76 -8.91 18.05
CA THR A 212 -11.75 -7.84 18.14
C THR A 212 -11.15 -7.57 16.78
N PHE A 213 -10.78 -6.32 16.50
CA PHE A 213 -10.20 -5.97 15.21
C PHE A 213 -8.68 -6.11 15.21
N VAL A 214 -8.13 -6.47 14.06
CA VAL A 214 -6.68 -6.56 13.85
C VAL A 214 -6.08 -5.18 13.55
N ALA A 215 -6.88 -4.27 13.00
CA ALA A 215 -6.44 -2.92 12.72
C ALA A 215 -6.02 -2.19 14.02
N PRO A 216 -5.03 -1.27 13.94
CA PRO A 216 -4.60 -0.50 15.10
C PRO A 216 -5.78 0.18 15.79
N MET A 217 -5.80 0.06 17.12
CA MET A 217 -6.79 0.72 17.96
C MET A 217 -6.33 2.15 18.26
N GLU A 218 -7.10 3.12 17.80
CA GLU A 218 -6.85 4.55 18.02
C GLU A 218 -8.14 5.20 18.52
N ASP A 219 -8.04 6.08 19.51
CA ASP A 219 -9.19 6.79 20.10
C ASP A 219 -10.36 5.87 20.53
N GLY A 220 -10.05 4.62 20.89
CA GLY A 220 -11.02 3.63 21.36
C GLY A 220 -11.69 2.80 20.26
N GLY A 221 -11.33 2.99 19.00
CA GLY A 221 -11.86 2.21 17.87
C GLY A 221 -10.80 1.76 16.87
N ALA A 222 -11.21 0.99 15.87
CA ALA A 222 -10.33 0.47 14.84
C ALA A 222 -10.62 1.12 13.48
N TRP A 223 -9.57 1.53 12.77
CA TRP A 223 -9.69 2.14 11.44
C TRP A 223 -9.50 1.13 10.33
N VAL A 224 -10.46 1.05 9.41
CA VAL A 224 -10.38 0.16 8.23
C VAL A 224 -10.78 0.90 6.97
N ASP A 225 -9.91 0.87 5.96
CA ASP A 225 -10.26 1.35 4.62
C ASP A 225 -11.15 0.34 3.91
N THR A 226 -12.25 0.83 3.32
CA THR A 226 -13.28 -0.05 2.76
C THR A 226 -12.97 -0.58 1.36
N GLY A 227 -12.09 0.13 0.64
CA GLY A 227 -11.95 -0.03 -0.81
C GLY A 227 -13.02 0.69 -1.62
N PHE A 228 -13.91 1.47 -1.01
CA PHE A 228 -14.88 2.31 -1.73
C PHE A 228 -14.40 3.77 -1.80
N LEU A 229 -14.32 4.32 -3.01
CA LEU A 229 -13.91 5.69 -3.27
C LEU A 229 -15.14 6.59 -3.47
N HIS A 230 -15.49 7.39 -2.47
CA HIS A 230 -16.51 8.42 -2.63
C HIS A 230 -16.12 9.39 -3.77
N PRO A 231 -17.01 9.66 -4.76
CA PRO A 231 -16.67 10.45 -5.95
C PRO A 231 -16.11 11.84 -5.67
N SER A 232 -16.48 12.44 -4.54
CA SER A 232 -16.05 13.79 -4.14
C SER A 232 -14.96 13.80 -3.07
N TYR A 233 -14.78 12.73 -2.30
CA TYR A 233 -14.00 12.78 -1.05
C TYR A 233 -12.90 11.72 -0.96
N GLY A 234 -12.83 10.80 -1.92
CA GLY A 234 -11.85 9.71 -1.92
C GLY A 234 -12.29 8.54 -1.06
N MET A 235 -11.32 7.78 -0.54
CA MET A 235 -11.57 6.57 0.25
C MET A 235 -12.54 6.83 1.40
N ILE A 236 -13.52 5.93 1.54
CA ILE A 236 -14.31 5.80 2.76
C ILE A 236 -13.58 4.84 3.69
N SER A 237 -13.32 5.29 4.92
CA SER A 237 -12.76 4.48 6.00
C SER A 237 -13.82 4.31 7.08
N LEU A 238 -13.85 3.16 7.74
CA LEU A 238 -14.74 2.89 8.86
C LEU A 238 -13.96 3.08 10.16
N PHE A 239 -14.56 3.80 11.11
CA PHE A 239 -14.15 3.79 12.51
C PHE A 239 -15.06 2.80 13.24
N LEU A 240 -14.52 1.61 13.52
CA LEU A 240 -15.25 0.48 14.10
C LEU A 240 -15.22 0.56 15.64
N ASP A 241 -16.38 0.37 16.28
CA ASP A 241 -16.48 0.25 17.74
C ASP A 241 -16.18 -1.20 18.17
N PRO A 242 -15.14 -1.47 18.97
CA PRO A 242 -14.83 -2.80 19.46
C PRO A 242 -15.69 -3.22 20.67
N ASP A 243 -16.58 -2.36 21.19
CA ASP A 243 -17.44 -2.71 22.31
C ASP A 243 -18.36 -3.90 21.95
N PRO A 244 -18.31 -5.01 22.70
CA PRO A 244 -19.10 -6.21 22.42
C PRO A 244 -20.61 -6.01 22.57
N THR A 245 -21.06 -4.84 23.02
CA THR A 245 -22.47 -4.44 23.04
C THR A 245 -22.98 -4.12 21.63
N TRP A 246 -22.12 -3.58 20.76
CA TRP A 246 -22.48 -3.09 19.43
C TRP A 246 -21.86 -3.95 18.32
N THR A 247 -20.61 -4.36 18.49
CA THR A 247 -19.91 -5.25 17.57
C THR A 247 -19.80 -6.65 18.16
N TYR A 248 -20.52 -7.62 17.59
CA TYR A 248 -20.60 -8.96 18.16
C TYR A 248 -21.01 -10.01 17.13
N TYR A 249 -20.86 -11.28 17.51
CA TYR A 249 -21.42 -12.43 16.83
C TYR A 249 -22.67 -12.96 17.56
N SER A 250 -23.77 -13.13 16.84
CA SER A 250 -24.98 -13.81 17.30
C SER A 250 -24.99 -15.25 16.79
N ASP A 251 -24.83 -16.23 17.68
CA ASP A 251 -24.93 -17.67 17.33
C ASP A 251 -26.35 -18.04 16.86
N ALA A 252 -27.38 -17.42 17.43
CA ALA A 252 -28.78 -17.68 17.07
C ALA A 252 -29.09 -17.35 15.61
N ASP A 253 -28.51 -16.25 15.12
CA ASP A 253 -28.73 -15.75 13.76
C ASP A 253 -27.54 -16.02 12.83
N LYS A 254 -26.48 -16.64 13.35
CA LYS A 254 -25.17 -16.79 12.71
C LYS A 254 -24.64 -15.48 12.09
N THR A 255 -24.89 -14.35 12.75
CA THR A 255 -24.63 -13.02 12.19
C THR A 255 -23.50 -12.33 12.96
N PHE A 256 -22.51 -11.84 12.22
CA PHE A 256 -21.57 -10.85 12.71
C PHE A 256 -22.17 -9.47 12.50
N THR A 257 -22.17 -8.65 13.54
CA THR A 257 -22.54 -7.24 13.52
C THR A 257 -21.28 -6.43 13.75
N PHE A 258 -21.04 -5.43 12.89
CA PHE A 258 -19.93 -4.50 13.00
C PHE A 258 -20.51 -3.09 13.10
N ASP A 259 -20.44 -2.48 14.29
CA ASP A 259 -20.85 -1.09 14.49
C ASP A 259 -19.71 -0.16 14.11
N TYR A 260 -20.04 0.89 13.35
CA TYR A 260 -19.05 1.84 12.86
C TYR A 260 -19.64 3.21 12.54
N ALA A 261 -18.74 4.19 12.48
CA ALA A 261 -18.97 5.47 11.83
C ALA A 261 -18.14 5.54 10.53
N PRO A 262 -18.76 5.81 9.35
CA PRO A 262 -18.01 6.02 8.12
C PRO A 262 -17.41 7.42 8.06
N TYR A 263 -16.16 7.51 7.60
CA TYR A 263 -15.39 8.73 7.48
C TYR A 263 -14.83 8.92 6.07
N VAL A 264 -14.61 10.17 5.74
CA VAL A 264 -13.83 10.62 4.59
C VAL A 264 -12.82 11.66 5.06
N SER A 265 -11.99 12.17 4.14
CA SER A 265 -10.97 13.20 4.45
C SER A 265 -11.49 14.47 5.14
N LEU A 266 -12.79 14.78 5.04
CA LEU A 266 -13.42 15.94 5.67
C LEU A 266 -14.08 15.64 7.04
N GLY A 267 -13.94 14.41 7.53
CA GLY A 267 -14.52 13.95 8.79
C GLY A 267 -15.60 12.90 8.59
N GLN A 268 -16.43 12.75 9.62
CA GLN A 268 -17.49 11.75 9.66
C GLN A 268 -18.51 12.01 8.56
N LEU A 269 -18.73 11.03 7.69
CA LEU A 269 -19.63 11.12 6.56
C LEU A 269 -21.09 10.93 6.99
N MET A 270 -21.34 9.98 7.90
CA MET A 270 -22.67 9.57 8.34
C MET A 270 -22.65 9.19 9.83
N GLY A 271 -23.81 9.15 10.47
CA GLY A 271 -23.93 8.65 11.85
C GLY A 271 -23.50 7.18 12.00
N TRP A 272 -23.39 6.74 13.25
CA TRP A 272 -23.13 5.34 13.59
C TRP A 272 -24.17 4.40 13.00
N MET A 273 -23.72 3.23 12.57
CA MET A 273 -24.52 2.24 11.87
C MET A 273 -23.87 0.85 11.92
N ASP A 274 -24.72 -0.16 11.73
CA ASP A 274 -24.33 -1.56 11.81
C ASP A 274 -24.27 -2.20 10.42
N ASP A 275 -23.09 -2.62 10.02
CA ASP A 275 -22.96 -3.59 8.95
C ASP A 275 -23.24 -4.99 9.52
N THR A 276 -23.81 -5.88 8.70
CA THR A 276 -24.05 -7.27 9.11
C THR A 276 -23.54 -8.26 8.08
N PHE A 277 -22.98 -9.37 8.58
CA PHE A 277 -22.60 -10.53 7.78
C PHE A 277 -23.23 -11.79 8.36
N THR A 278 -24.22 -12.35 7.66
CA THR A 278 -24.93 -13.56 8.07
C THR A 278 -24.36 -14.77 7.36
N LEU A 279 -23.76 -15.68 8.12
CA LEU A 279 -23.13 -16.91 7.64
C LEU A 279 -24.17 -17.98 7.26
N GLU A 280 -23.97 -18.67 6.14
CA GLU A 280 -24.82 -19.78 5.67
C GLU A 280 -24.58 -21.10 6.45
#